data_AF-A0A7C7UVW6-F1
#
_entry.id   AF-A0A7C7UVW6-F1
#
_cell.length_a   1.000
_cell.length_b   1.000
_cell.length_c   1.000
_cell.angle_alpha   90.00
_cell.angle_beta   90.00
_cell.angle_gamma   90.00
#
_symmetry.space_group_name_H-M   'P 1'
#
loop_
_entity.id
_entity.type
_entity.pdbx_description
1 polymer ?
#
loop_
_entity_poly.entity_id
_entity_poly.type
_entity_poly.pdbx_seq_one_letter_code
_entity_poly.pdbx_strand_id
1 'polypeptide(L)'
;SEETTLVTFQYAFETEGTHAVYAYVDSEEDVIESNEGNNASPVLWVTVGTGTAPTPTSTPTATPTGTIQPPGAIDGYTWIFIGGAVVPHGRTDVYCYEGSNLIAQTVSDDQGYYSLNNIPPGTNYTVIGSTIVDEIEYRDTRTGVTVTSGNTTRVNLLLLPQY
;
A
#
# COMPACT_ATOMS: atom_id res chain seq x y z
N SER A 1 -24.81 1.11 -5.12
CA SER A 1 -23.70 0.14 -5.07
C SER A 1 -22.70 0.65 -6.07
N GLU A 2 -21.52 1.10 -5.65
CA GLU A 2 -20.49 1.52 -6.59
C GLU A 2 -19.74 0.26 -7.05
N GLU A 3 -19.80 -0.02 -8.35
CA GLU A 3 -19.13 -1.16 -8.96
C GLU A 3 -17.87 -0.65 -9.65
N THR A 4 -16.69 -1.07 -9.18
CA THR A 4 -15.41 -0.66 -9.79
C THR A 4 -14.99 -1.67 -10.83
N THR A 5 -14.78 -1.21 -12.06
CA THR A 5 -14.24 -2.01 -13.17
C THR A 5 -12.84 -1.53 -13.54
N LEU A 6 -11.87 -2.45 -13.64
CA LEU A 6 -10.51 -2.14 -14.08
C LEU A 6 -10.36 -2.44 -15.57
N VAL A 7 -9.88 -1.48 -16.35
CA VAL A 7 -9.58 -1.63 -17.78
C VAL A 7 -8.10 -1.30 -18.01
N THR A 8 -7.39 -2.15 -18.77
CA THR A 8 -5.97 -1.96 -19.11
C THR A 8 -5.80 -2.02 -20.63
N PHE A 9 -5.06 -1.06 -21.18
CA PHE A 9 -4.67 -1.04 -22.60
C PHE A 9 -3.19 -0.72 -22.74
N GLN A 10 -2.58 -1.18 -23.83
CA GLN A 10 -1.22 -0.82 -24.23
C GLN A 10 -1.28 0.15 -25.39
N TYR A 11 -0.51 1.22 -25.32
CA TYR A 11 -0.43 2.24 -26.36
C TYR A 11 1.03 2.64 -26.57
N ALA A 12 1.45 2.76 -27.83
CA ALA A 12 2.79 3.21 -28.21
C ALA A 12 2.67 4.53 -28.98
N PHE A 13 3.42 5.55 -28.55
CA PHE A 13 3.47 6.82 -29.27
C PHE A 13 4.29 6.67 -30.55
N GLU A 14 3.69 6.99 -31.68
CA GLU A 14 4.34 6.90 -32.99
C GLU A 14 5.34 8.05 -33.24
N THR A 15 5.17 9.16 -32.53
CA THR A 15 5.99 10.36 -32.69
C THR A 15 6.63 10.79 -31.38
N GLU A 16 7.83 11.35 -31.52
CA GLU A 16 8.48 12.08 -30.44
C GLU A 16 7.70 13.37 -30.13
N GLY A 17 7.77 13.80 -28.87
CA GLY A 17 7.06 14.97 -28.38
C GLY A 17 6.41 14.71 -27.03
N THR A 18 5.79 15.76 -26.48
CA THR A 18 4.98 15.68 -25.27
C THR A 18 3.54 15.40 -25.66
N HIS A 19 3.00 14.33 -25.11
CA HIS A 19 1.65 13.84 -25.35
C HIS A 19 0.83 13.98 -24.07
N ALA A 20 -0.44 14.38 -24.23
CA ALA A 20 -1.42 14.37 -23.16
C ALA A 20 -2.13 13.02 -23.14
N VAL A 21 -2.23 12.40 -21.96
CA VAL A 21 -2.98 11.16 -21.74
C VAL A 21 -4.01 11.41 -20.66
N TYR A 22 -5.27 11.10 -20.95
CA TYR A 22 -6.36 11.13 -19.97
C TYR A 22 -7.36 10.04 -20.32
N ALA A 23 -8.09 9.57 -19.33
CA ALA A 23 -9.25 8.71 -19.53
C ALA A 23 -10.50 9.58 -19.62
N TYR A 24 -11.42 9.22 -20.50
CA TYR A 24 -12.74 9.82 -20.60
C TYR A 24 -13.77 8.70 -20.59
N VAL A 25 -14.75 8.77 -19.69
CA VAL A 25 -15.88 7.86 -19.63
C VAL A 25 -17.11 8.54 -20.22
N ASP A 26 -18.06 7.77 -20.75
CA ASP A 26 -19.29 8.29 -21.35
C ASP A 26 -19.08 9.49 -22.30
N SER A 27 -18.20 9.30 -23.30
CA SER A 27 -17.88 10.34 -24.29
C SER A 27 -19.04 10.73 -25.20
N GLU A 28 -20.09 9.92 -25.23
CA GLU A 28 -21.27 10.12 -26.06
C GLU A 28 -22.45 10.73 -25.27
N GLU A 29 -22.28 10.99 -23.96
CA GLU A 29 -23.31 11.46 -23.03
C GLU A 29 -24.57 10.58 -23.07
N ASP A 30 -24.36 9.27 -23.19
CA ASP A 30 -25.45 8.29 -23.32
C ASP A 30 -26.10 7.97 -21.97
N VAL A 31 -25.43 8.29 -20.85
CA VAL A 31 -25.93 8.06 -19.49
C VAL A 31 -26.10 9.40 -18.77
N ILE A 32 -27.35 9.76 -18.46
CA ILE A 32 -27.63 10.96 -17.66
C ILE A 32 -27.19 10.72 -16.21
N GLU A 33 -26.17 11.45 -15.78
CA GLU A 33 -25.66 11.42 -14.42
C GLU A 33 -26.04 12.70 -13.65
N SER A 34 -25.84 12.70 -12.33
CA SER A 34 -26.07 13.90 -11.52
C SER A 34 -25.05 15.01 -11.78
N ASN A 35 -23.92 14.69 -12.41
CA ASN A 35 -22.85 15.62 -12.70
C ASN A 35 -22.13 15.25 -14.01
N GLU A 36 -22.50 15.93 -15.09
CA GLU A 36 -21.90 15.72 -16.42
C GLU A 36 -20.47 16.27 -16.53
N GLY A 37 -19.96 16.93 -15.48
CA GLY A 37 -18.67 17.62 -15.49
C GLY A 37 -17.47 16.79 -15.05
N ASN A 38 -17.65 15.52 -14.64
CA ASN A 38 -16.58 14.69 -14.06
C ASN A 38 -16.26 13.42 -14.86
N ASN A 39 -16.58 13.40 -16.15
CA ASN A 39 -16.35 12.26 -17.03
C ASN A 39 -14.89 12.16 -17.52
N ALA A 40 -14.07 13.18 -17.27
CA ALA A 40 -12.64 13.21 -17.60
C ALA A 40 -11.76 12.99 -16.37
N SER A 41 -10.73 12.15 -16.50
CA SER A 41 -9.63 12.11 -15.54
C SER A 41 -8.75 13.38 -15.67
N PRO A 42 -7.94 13.69 -14.64
CA PRO A 42 -6.83 14.62 -14.80
C PRO A 42 -5.89 14.19 -15.93
N VAL A 43 -5.24 15.17 -16.58
CA VAL A 43 -4.27 14.93 -17.67
C VAL A 43 -2.93 14.48 -17.10
N LEU A 44 -2.42 13.38 -17.64
CA LEU A 44 -1.06 12.89 -17.47
C LEU A 44 -0.22 13.27 -18.70
N TRP A 45 0.88 14.00 -18.49
CA TRP A 45 1.79 14.39 -19.56
C TRP A 45 2.92 13.37 -19.72
N VAL A 46 3.11 12.85 -20.94
CA VAL A 46 4.14 11.87 -21.28
C VAL A 46 5.03 12.41 -22.39
N THR A 47 6.35 12.49 -22.17
CA THR A 47 7.30 12.96 -23.20
C THR A 47 8.10 11.80 -23.78
N VAL A 48 8.10 11.67 -25.10
CA VAL A 48 8.81 10.64 -25.87
C VAL A 48 9.88 11.30 -26.73
N GLY A 49 11.12 10.81 -26.77
CA GLY A 49 12.19 11.40 -27.59
C GLY A 49 13.37 10.45 -27.84
N THR A 50 14.19 10.74 -28.87
CA THR A 50 15.46 10.06 -29.15
C THR A 50 16.64 10.95 -28.77
N GLY A 51 17.44 10.55 -27.77
CA GLY A 51 18.38 11.47 -27.13
C GLY A 51 19.71 11.68 -27.87
N THR A 52 20.09 12.96 -28.09
CA THR A 52 21.37 13.50 -27.58
C THR A 52 21.18 14.89 -26.96
N ALA A 53 21.96 15.19 -25.92
CA ALA A 53 21.63 16.06 -24.78
C ALA A 53 21.94 17.57 -24.91
N PRO A 54 21.32 18.45 -24.09
CA PRO A 54 21.91 19.70 -23.66
C PRO A 54 22.72 19.55 -22.35
N THR A 55 23.82 20.30 -22.21
CA THR A 55 24.63 20.39 -20.98
C THR A 55 23.84 21.09 -19.86
N PRO A 56 23.57 20.43 -18.72
CA PRO A 56 22.78 21.03 -17.65
C PRO A 56 23.61 22.04 -16.84
N THR A 57 23.12 23.28 -16.75
CA THR A 57 23.44 24.17 -15.63
C THR A 57 22.73 23.62 -14.41
N SER A 58 23.48 23.36 -13.32
CA SER A 58 22.98 22.75 -12.10
C SER A 58 22.01 23.66 -11.35
N THR A 59 20.74 23.65 -11.75
CA THR A 59 19.63 23.85 -10.81
C THR A 59 19.43 22.50 -10.14
N PRO A 60 19.47 22.38 -8.79
CA PRO A 60 19.21 21.12 -8.12
C PRO A 60 17.74 20.75 -8.30
N THR A 61 17.43 20.12 -9.42
CA THR A 61 16.18 19.39 -9.63
C THR A 61 16.34 18.08 -8.87
N ALA A 62 15.50 17.84 -7.87
CA ALA A 62 15.49 16.57 -7.15
C ALA A 62 15.38 15.43 -8.17
N THR A 63 16.45 14.66 -8.31
CA THR A 63 16.43 13.39 -9.04
C THR A 63 15.41 12.49 -8.33
N PRO A 64 14.46 11.84 -9.02
CA PRO A 64 13.76 10.72 -8.41
C PRO A 64 14.79 9.61 -8.22
N THR A 65 15.41 9.55 -7.04
CA THR A 65 16.45 8.57 -6.66
C THR A 65 15.86 7.17 -6.40
N GLY A 66 14.69 6.86 -6.95
CA GLY A 66 13.99 5.60 -6.69
C GLY A 66 14.41 4.50 -7.65
N THR A 67 15.40 3.69 -7.29
CA THR A 67 15.48 2.33 -7.83
C THR A 67 14.15 1.62 -7.55
N ILE A 68 13.44 1.10 -8.56
CA ILE A 68 12.28 0.23 -8.30
C ILE A 68 12.79 -1.02 -7.59
N GLN A 69 12.65 -1.05 -6.27
CA GLN A 69 13.04 -2.18 -5.45
C GLN A 69 11.87 -3.17 -5.36
N PRO A 70 12.10 -4.49 -5.53
CA PRO A 70 11.02 -5.47 -5.33
C PRO A 70 10.45 -5.33 -3.91
N PRO A 71 9.13 -5.49 -3.75
CA PRO A 71 8.51 -5.39 -2.43
C PRO A 71 9.01 -6.51 -1.51
N GLY A 72 9.01 -6.24 -0.21
CA GLY A 72 9.23 -7.23 0.83
C GLY A 72 7.91 -7.72 1.45
N ALA A 73 8.03 -8.38 2.59
CA ALA A 73 6.90 -8.87 3.38
C ALA A 73 7.17 -8.73 4.88
N ILE A 74 6.11 -8.80 5.67
CA ILE A 74 6.17 -8.96 7.13
C ILE A 74 5.39 -10.21 7.49
N ASP A 75 5.96 -11.10 8.28
CA ASP A 75 5.25 -12.25 8.82
C ASP A 75 5.51 -12.40 10.33
N GLY A 76 4.74 -13.25 10.99
CA GLY A 76 4.81 -13.33 12.44
C GLY A 76 3.81 -14.26 13.07
N TYR A 77 3.86 -14.31 14.39
CA TYR A 77 2.86 -14.97 15.22
C TYR A 77 2.23 -13.98 16.18
N THR A 78 0.92 -14.08 16.35
CA THR A 78 0.13 -13.37 17.34
C THR A 78 -0.06 -14.25 18.58
N TRP A 79 0.27 -13.69 19.73
CA TRP A 79 0.09 -14.27 21.05
C TRP A 79 -0.79 -13.34 21.86
N ILE A 80 -1.62 -13.87 22.76
CA ILE A 80 -2.44 -13.08 23.67
C ILE A 80 -2.07 -13.38 25.11
N PHE A 81 -2.02 -12.36 25.96
CA PHE A 81 -1.91 -12.53 27.41
C PHE A 81 -3.29 -12.47 28.04
N ILE A 82 -3.86 -13.62 28.40
CA ILE A 82 -5.20 -13.72 28.98
C ILE A 82 -5.18 -14.67 30.17
N GLY A 83 -5.90 -14.33 31.24
CA GLY A 83 -6.00 -15.17 32.44
C GLY A 83 -4.67 -15.52 33.10
N GLY A 84 -3.63 -14.70 32.92
CA GLY A 84 -2.29 -14.93 33.49
C GLY A 84 -1.36 -15.81 32.64
N ALA A 85 -1.75 -16.20 31.42
CA ALA A 85 -0.93 -17.01 30.52
C ALA A 85 -0.75 -16.35 29.15
N VAL A 86 0.38 -16.64 28.49
CA VAL A 86 0.62 -16.29 27.08
C VAL A 86 0.31 -17.52 26.23
N VAL A 87 -0.61 -17.39 25.28
CA VAL A 87 -1.01 -18.49 24.39
C VAL A 87 -1.06 -18.00 22.93
N PRO A 88 -0.86 -18.89 21.94
CA PRO A 88 -1.10 -18.55 20.54
C PRO A 88 -2.53 -18.06 20.36
N HIS A 89 -2.73 -17.03 19.55
CA HIS A 89 -4.06 -16.48 19.31
C HIS A 89 -4.29 -16.24 17.82
N GLY A 90 -5.21 -16.99 17.24
CA GLY A 90 -5.62 -16.82 15.85
C GLY A 90 -6.68 -15.74 15.66
N ARG A 91 -7.04 -15.49 14.40
CA ARG A 91 -8.11 -14.53 14.02
C ARG A 91 -7.88 -13.12 14.55
N THR A 92 -6.62 -12.74 14.72
CA THR A 92 -6.22 -11.38 15.08
C THR A 92 -6.18 -10.55 13.81
N ASP A 93 -6.80 -9.38 13.82
CA ASP A 93 -6.64 -8.39 12.75
C ASP A 93 -5.23 -7.78 12.87
N VAL A 94 -4.44 -7.85 11.81
CA VAL A 94 -3.08 -7.32 11.77
C VAL A 94 -2.96 -6.27 10.67
N TYR A 95 -2.50 -5.09 11.05
CA TYR A 95 -2.35 -3.92 10.18
C TYR A 95 -0.89 -3.50 10.12
N CYS A 96 -0.47 -2.99 8.97
CA CYS A 96 0.82 -2.32 8.80
C CYS A 96 0.60 -0.90 8.24
N TYR A 97 1.09 0.09 8.98
CA TYR A 97 1.01 1.50 8.62
C TYR A 97 2.39 2.08 8.34
N GLU A 98 2.44 3.07 7.45
CA GLU A 98 3.53 4.04 7.36
C GLU A 98 2.97 5.41 7.75
N GLY A 99 3.32 5.89 8.94
CA GLY A 99 2.64 7.04 9.52
C GLY A 99 1.14 6.76 9.70
N SER A 100 0.29 7.53 9.02
CA SER A 100 -1.17 7.33 9.01
C SER A 100 -1.69 6.54 7.80
N ASN A 101 -0.82 6.16 6.86
CA ASN A 101 -1.23 5.44 5.65
C ASN A 101 -1.27 3.93 5.90
N LEU A 102 -2.40 3.29 5.62
CA LEU A 102 -2.51 1.82 5.69
C LEU A 102 -1.81 1.22 4.48
N ILE A 103 -0.81 0.38 4.72
CA ILE A 103 -0.01 -0.26 3.65
C ILE A 103 -0.52 -1.65 3.35
N ALA A 104 -0.81 -2.43 4.40
CA ALA A 104 -1.31 -3.79 4.27
C ALA A 104 -2.12 -4.17 5.51
N GLN A 105 -3.04 -5.12 5.33
CA GLN A 105 -3.77 -5.75 6.43
C GLN A 105 -3.99 -7.23 6.14
N THR A 106 -4.14 -8.02 7.19
CA THR A 106 -4.46 -9.45 7.12
C THR A 106 -5.13 -9.89 8.41
N VAL A 107 -5.60 -11.13 8.44
CA VAL A 107 -6.08 -11.80 9.65
C VAL A 107 -5.19 -13.00 9.92
N SER A 108 -4.74 -13.19 11.16
CA SER A 108 -3.95 -14.37 11.51
C SER A 108 -4.77 -15.67 11.41
N ASP A 109 -4.09 -16.77 11.07
CA ASP A 109 -4.71 -18.09 10.99
C ASP A 109 -5.07 -18.65 12.38
N ASP A 110 -5.67 -19.83 12.46
CA ASP A 110 -6.09 -20.43 13.73
C ASP A 110 -4.92 -20.78 14.67
N GLN A 111 -3.66 -20.75 14.20
CA GLN A 111 -2.45 -20.94 15.01
C GLN A 111 -1.75 -19.61 15.35
N GLY A 112 -2.33 -18.49 14.95
CA GLY A 112 -1.79 -17.14 15.16
C GLY A 112 -0.73 -16.72 14.15
N TYR A 113 -0.44 -17.51 13.12
CA TYR A 113 0.47 -17.08 12.07
C TYR A 113 -0.20 -16.03 11.18
N TYR A 114 0.52 -14.97 10.82
CA TYR A 114 0.05 -13.96 9.87
C TYR A 114 1.13 -13.61 8.85
N SER A 115 0.70 -13.14 7.68
CA SER A 115 1.58 -12.66 6.61
C SER A 115 0.97 -11.43 5.94
N LEU A 116 1.76 -10.37 5.84
CA LEU A 116 1.50 -9.14 5.11
C LEU A 116 2.49 -9.07 3.94
N ASN A 117 1.98 -9.18 2.72
CA ASN A 117 2.79 -9.29 1.52
C ASN A 117 2.80 -7.97 0.73
N ASN A 118 3.71 -7.84 -0.23
CA ASN A 118 3.80 -6.71 -1.16
C ASN A 118 4.03 -5.36 -0.48
N ILE A 119 4.81 -5.34 0.62
CA ILE A 119 5.12 -4.11 1.35
C ILE A 119 6.32 -3.43 0.67
N PRO A 120 6.23 -2.13 0.31
CA PRO A 120 7.38 -1.38 -0.18
C PRO A 120 8.56 -1.45 0.81
N PRO A 121 9.82 -1.40 0.35
CA PRO A 121 10.95 -1.32 1.27
C PRO A 121 10.97 0.02 2.02
N GLY A 122 11.24 -0.01 3.33
CA GLY A 122 11.18 1.16 4.20
C GLY A 122 11.54 0.83 5.65
N THR A 123 11.79 1.83 6.50
CA THR A 123 12.35 1.63 7.86
C THR A 123 11.44 2.02 9.02
N ASN A 124 10.26 2.60 8.75
CA ASN A 124 9.40 3.22 9.78
C ASN A 124 7.98 2.66 9.78
N TYR A 125 7.82 1.37 9.45
CA TYR A 125 6.51 0.74 9.54
C TYR A 125 6.06 0.56 10.99
N THR A 126 4.75 0.66 11.18
CA THR A 126 4.07 0.36 12.43
C THR A 126 3.14 -0.83 12.22
N VAL A 127 3.43 -1.95 12.87
CA VAL A 127 2.62 -3.16 12.81
C VAL A 127 1.75 -3.23 14.05
N ILE A 128 0.44 -3.40 13.88
CA ILE A 128 -0.54 -3.43 14.97
C ILE A 128 -1.33 -4.71 14.86
N GLY A 129 -1.38 -5.49 15.94
CA GLY A 129 -2.35 -6.56 16.08
C GLY A 129 -3.48 -6.10 17.00
N SER A 130 -4.73 -6.36 16.64
CA SER A 130 -5.89 -6.15 17.52
C SER A 130 -6.89 -7.30 17.45
N THR A 131 -7.53 -7.57 18.56
CA THR A 131 -8.65 -8.51 18.69
C THR A 131 -9.53 -8.07 19.87
N ILE A 132 -10.80 -8.47 19.87
CA ILE A 132 -11.72 -8.22 20.98
C ILE A 132 -12.09 -9.55 21.61
N VAL A 133 -11.86 -9.66 22.93
CA VAL A 133 -12.24 -10.83 23.74
C VAL A 133 -13.00 -10.33 24.95
N ASP A 134 -14.23 -10.85 25.15
CA ASP A 134 -15.12 -10.45 26.25
C ASP A 134 -15.29 -8.93 26.37
N GLU A 135 -15.55 -8.27 25.23
CA GLU A 135 -15.70 -6.80 25.10
C GLU A 135 -14.44 -5.96 25.40
N ILE A 136 -13.31 -6.60 25.68
CA ILE A 136 -12.02 -5.95 25.92
C ILE A 136 -11.17 -6.03 24.66
N GLU A 137 -10.62 -4.89 24.23
CA GLU A 137 -9.63 -4.87 23.17
C GLU A 137 -8.28 -5.36 23.70
N TYR A 138 -7.65 -6.28 22.97
CA TYR A 138 -6.27 -6.69 23.17
C TYR A 138 -5.43 -6.22 21.99
N ARG A 139 -4.33 -5.53 22.27
CA ARG A 139 -3.52 -4.87 21.25
C ARG A 139 -2.02 -4.98 21.54
N ASP A 140 -1.22 -5.10 20.48
CA ASP A 140 0.23 -4.84 20.49
C ASP A 140 0.55 -3.91 19.31
N THR A 141 1.54 -3.04 19.49
CA THR A 141 2.01 -2.08 18.49
C THR A 141 3.54 -2.15 18.41
N ARG A 142 4.05 -2.49 17.22
CA ARG A 142 5.48 -2.54 16.91
C ARG A 142 5.85 -1.42 15.95
N THR A 143 6.54 -0.41 16.44
CA THR A 143 7.03 0.72 15.66
C THR A 143 8.47 0.49 15.18
N GLY A 144 8.89 1.23 14.13
CA GLY A 144 10.25 1.15 13.61
C GLY A 144 10.58 -0.15 12.88
N VAL A 145 9.55 -0.84 12.38
CA VAL A 145 9.74 -2.07 11.59
C VAL A 145 10.36 -1.71 10.25
N THR A 146 11.44 -2.41 9.91
CA THR A 146 12.13 -2.26 8.63
C THR A 146 11.78 -3.41 7.69
N VAL A 147 11.32 -3.09 6.49
CA VAL A 147 11.14 -4.03 5.38
C VAL A 147 12.26 -3.79 4.39
N THR A 148 13.06 -4.83 4.16
CA THR A 148 14.13 -4.79 3.15
C THR A 148 13.59 -5.38 1.85
N SER A 149 14.01 -4.82 0.72
CA SER A 149 13.61 -5.28 -0.60
C SER A 149 13.77 -6.78 -0.80
N GLY A 150 12.72 -7.43 -1.31
CA GLY A 150 12.67 -8.87 -1.60
C GLY A 150 12.77 -9.79 -0.38
N ASN A 151 12.81 -9.27 0.84
CA ASN A 151 12.96 -10.04 2.08
C ASN A 151 11.69 -10.02 2.91
N THR A 152 11.53 -11.06 3.74
CA THR A 152 10.48 -11.12 4.77
C THR A 152 11.06 -10.75 6.13
N THR A 153 10.47 -9.75 6.78
CA THR A 153 10.80 -9.34 8.15
C THR A 153 9.87 -10.04 9.13
N ARG A 154 10.45 -10.72 10.13
CA ARG A 154 9.67 -11.36 11.21
C ARG A 154 9.29 -10.35 12.30
N VAL A 155 8.01 -10.22 12.61
CA VAL A 155 7.48 -9.40 13.71
C VAL A 155 6.50 -10.22 14.54
N ASN A 156 6.84 -10.56 15.78
CA ASN A 156 5.90 -11.24 16.68
C ASN A 156 5.13 -10.20 17.52
N LEU A 157 3.85 -10.48 17.76
CA LEU A 157 2.95 -9.60 18.50
C LEU A 157 2.48 -10.29 19.77
N LEU A 158 2.55 -9.59 20.90
CA LEU A 158 2.00 -10.03 22.19
C LEU A 158 0.89 -9.08 22.60
N LEU A 159 -0.34 -9.46 22.32
CA LEU A 159 -1.53 -8.66 22.57
C LEU A 159 -1.81 -8.58 24.07
N LEU A 160 -1.88 -7.35 24.58
CA LEU A 160 -2.18 -7.03 25.97
C LEU A 160 -3.53 -6.31 26.06
N PRO A 161 -4.30 -6.50 27.15
CA PRO A 161 -5.58 -5.83 27.32
C PRO A 161 -5.42 -4.31 27.38
N GLN A 162 -6.35 -3.60 26.75
CA GLN A 162 -6.45 -2.13 26.76
C GLN A 162 -7.63 -1.74 27.64
N TYR A 163 -7.41 -0.82 28.58
CA TYR A 163 -8.41 -0.30 29.53
C TYR A 163 -8.52 1.22 29.45
#